data_AF-A0A6A7BRT6-F1
#
_entry.id   AF-A0A6A7BRT6-F1
#
_cell.length_a   1.000
_cell.length_b   1.000
_cell.length_c   1.000
_cell.angle_alpha   90.00
_cell.angle_beta   90.00
_cell.angle_gamma   90.00
#
_symmetry.space_group_name_H-M   'P 1'
#
loop_
_entity.id
_entity.type
_entity.pdbx_description
1 polymer ?
#
loop_
_entity_poly.entity_id
_entity_poly.type
_entity_poly.pdbx_seq_one_letter_code
_entity_poly.pdbx_strand_id
1 'polypeptide(L)'
;QTYRPKHQVVINKCYPRLPKNSTIDAKPNGSELSALCFYMANRPVKLPKVASYLERRTAREVAKQQSAPVLVTLQILSALMQINVVDGSALALIAPYLMRILSLILSRAVDVSLFEASCATWDVFCQHQDMAVLEGKSEYKLLYEQVLRQYASLGSKHTGKRLGSSTSPVEAQTAMRLRRVGLSALLSVLRSETLALESAQVLHDTIVPAVISNLRGDAKSLSRLFARAREGEEEQKSPRASMAANRDEVPADPRAAEGSIKDADDLEEEKAALMAVACLKAIFNTSCKPLLHAGAGATLEVLGRDPDSQAWAVELFAQCAAWTAVQDRFLVVVVAINRVGQLENMRQQYLLLAIIEHIFHSDLNLIGLSIMDVLLGLLSQTARILREGSESNPAMLEMLQKCVAHLATHVYYQEQITDMVSAILTRLKS
;
A
#
# COMPACT_ATOMS: atom_id res chain seq x y z
N GLN A 1 -32.58 -39.60 -5.05
CA GLN A 1 -31.77 -39.23 -3.86
C GLN A 1 -30.43 -38.68 -4.31
N THR A 2 -30.17 -37.39 -4.12
CA THR A 2 -28.86 -36.81 -4.47
C THR A 2 -27.89 -37.11 -3.32
N TYR A 3 -26.94 -38.01 -3.53
CA TYR A 3 -25.91 -38.34 -2.54
C TYR A 3 -25.04 -37.09 -2.28
N ARG A 4 -25.14 -36.51 -1.08
CA ARG A 4 -24.33 -35.36 -0.66
C ARG A 4 -23.17 -35.84 0.20
N PRO A 5 -21.91 -35.58 -0.18
CA PRO A 5 -20.75 -35.88 0.65
C PRO A 5 -20.85 -35.26 2.05
N LYS A 6 -20.40 -35.97 3.09
CA LYS A 6 -20.49 -35.55 4.51
C LYS A 6 -19.99 -34.12 4.78
N HIS A 7 -18.89 -33.70 4.15
CA HIS A 7 -18.34 -32.35 4.31
C HIS A 7 -19.30 -31.26 3.79
N GLN A 8 -20.03 -31.50 2.70
CA GLN A 8 -20.99 -30.53 2.16
C GLN A 8 -22.17 -30.33 3.12
N VAL A 9 -22.60 -31.38 3.80
CA VAL A 9 -23.68 -31.29 4.79
C VAL A 9 -23.26 -30.40 5.96
N VAL A 10 -22.06 -30.62 6.51
CA VAL A 10 -21.53 -29.80 7.61
C VAL A 10 -21.36 -28.34 7.19
N ILE A 11 -20.79 -28.07 6.01
CA ILE A 11 -20.61 -26.71 5.52
C ILE A 11 -21.97 -26.02 5.33
N ASN A 12 -22.97 -26.71 4.76
CA ASN A 12 -24.29 -26.11 4.52
C ASN A 12 -25.02 -25.76 5.82
N LYS A 13 -24.74 -26.44 6.94
CA LYS A 13 -25.30 -26.08 8.26
C LYS A 13 -24.77 -24.76 8.80
N CYS A 14 -23.61 -24.30 8.33
CA CYS A 14 -23.07 -22.99 8.71
C CYS A 14 -23.88 -21.83 8.11
N TYR A 15 -24.69 -22.08 7.07
CA TYR A 15 -25.47 -21.03 6.41
C TYR A 15 -26.85 -20.88 7.08
N PRO A 16 -27.23 -19.67 7.50
CA PRO A 16 -28.58 -19.41 8.00
C PRO A 16 -29.62 -19.61 6.89
N ARG A 17 -30.87 -19.85 7.29
CA ARG A 17 -32.01 -19.85 6.36
C ARG A 17 -32.35 -18.40 6.02
N LEU A 18 -31.71 -17.89 4.98
CA LEU A 18 -31.89 -16.52 4.52
C LEU A 18 -33.19 -16.39 3.70
N PRO A 19 -34.00 -15.35 3.93
CA PRO A 19 -35.04 -14.95 2.98
C PRO A 19 -34.40 -14.67 1.61
N LYS A 20 -35.13 -14.94 0.52
CA LYS A 20 -34.69 -14.50 -0.83
C LYS A 20 -34.53 -12.97 -0.78
N ASN A 21 -33.36 -12.46 -1.18
CA ASN A 21 -33.01 -11.03 -1.25
C ASN A 21 -32.72 -10.34 0.10
N SER A 22 -32.34 -11.07 1.16
CA SER A 22 -31.86 -10.42 2.37
C SER A 22 -30.49 -9.77 2.14
N THR A 23 -30.41 -8.45 2.31
CA THR A 23 -29.18 -7.62 2.28
C THR A 23 -28.65 -7.33 3.68
N ILE A 24 -29.28 -7.89 4.72
CA ILE A 24 -28.97 -7.63 6.15
C ILE A 24 -27.86 -8.57 6.61
N ASP A 25 -26.89 -8.05 7.36
CA ASP A 25 -25.73 -8.70 8.02
C ASP A 25 -25.83 -10.23 8.17
N ALA A 26 -25.58 -10.93 7.07
CA ALA A 26 -25.69 -12.37 7.03
C ALA A 26 -24.50 -12.98 7.76
N LYS A 27 -24.75 -13.50 8.96
CA LYS A 27 -23.74 -14.15 9.81
C LYS A 27 -23.88 -15.67 9.73
N PRO A 28 -22.76 -16.43 9.79
CA PRO A 28 -22.80 -17.88 9.89
C PRO A 28 -23.47 -18.32 11.19
N ASN A 29 -24.07 -19.51 11.17
CA ASN A 29 -24.56 -20.16 12.39
C ASN A 29 -23.36 -20.48 13.29
N GLY A 30 -23.18 -19.73 14.38
CA GLY A 30 -21.94 -19.74 15.18
C GLY A 30 -21.55 -21.10 15.76
N SER A 31 -22.53 -21.89 16.22
CA SER A 31 -22.29 -23.24 16.75
C SER A 31 -21.78 -24.21 15.67
N GLU A 32 -22.37 -24.15 14.48
CA GLU A 32 -21.98 -24.99 13.34
C GLU A 32 -20.63 -24.55 12.75
N LEU A 33 -20.35 -23.24 12.72
CA LEU A 33 -19.04 -22.71 12.34
C LEU A 33 -17.95 -23.17 13.30
N SER A 34 -18.20 -23.10 14.61
CA SER A 34 -17.26 -23.58 15.63
C SER A 34 -16.99 -25.08 15.48
N ALA A 35 -18.03 -25.86 15.23
CA ALA A 35 -17.91 -27.30 14.96
C ALA A 35 -17.10 -27.60 13.68
N LEU A 36 -17.30 -26.81 12.61
CA LEU A 36 -16.51 -26.91 11.39
C LEU A 36 -15.03 -26.57 11.65
N CYS A 37 -14.75 -25.50 12.39
CA CYS A 37 -13.38 -25.10 12.73
C CYS A 37 -12.68 -26.18 13.58
N PHE A 38 -13.34 -26.69 14.61
CA PHE A 38 -12.83 -27.80 15.41
C PHE A 38 -12.55 -29.05 14.56
N TYR A 39 -13.45 -29.40 13.64
CA TYR A 39 -13.25 -30.54 12.76
C TYR A 39 -12.07 -30.35 11.79
N MET A 40 -11.85 -29.12 11.29
CA MET A 40 -10.73 -28.78 10.42
C MET A 40 -9.39 -28.71 11.15
N ALA A 41 -9.36 -28.17 12.37
CA ALA A 41 -8.19 -28.18 13.24
C ALA A 41 -7.64 -29.61 13.44
N ASN A 42 -8.55 -30.57 13.64
CA ASN A 42 -8.19 -31.99 13.81
C ASN A 42 -7.89 -32.73 12.50
N ARG A 43 -8.27 -32.19 11.33
CA ARG A 43 -8.13 -32.86 10.03
C ARG A 43 -7.80 -31.87 8.89
N PRO A 44 -6.64 -31.19 8.94
CA PRO A 44 -6.28 -30.13 7.99
C PRO A 44 -6.21 -30.62 6.54
N VAL A 45 -5.92 -31.90 6.30
CA VAL A 45 -5.91 -32.54 4.96
C VAL A 45 -7.27 -32.41 4.23
N LYS A 46 -8.37 -32.15 4.95
CA LYS A 46 -9.70 -31.96 4.35
C LYS A 46 -10.01 -30.50 3.99
N LEU A 47 -9.17 -29.54 4.39
CA LEU A 47 -9.34 -28.11 4.09
C LEU A 47 -9.49 -27.82 2.60
N PRO A 48 -8.67 -28.40 1.68
CA PRO A 48 -8.85 -28.15 0.25
C PRO A 48 -10.24 -28.55 -0.27
N LYS A 49 -10.85 -29.61 0.29
CA LYS A 49 -12.21 -30.05 -0.10
C LYS A 49 -13.28 -29.07 0.38
N VAL A 50 -13.10 -28.51 1.57
CA VAL A 50 -13.97 -27.46 2.11
C VAL A 50 -13.82 -26.19 1.28
N ALA A 51 -12.59 -25.72 1.07
CA ALA A 51 -12.27 -24.53 0.30
C ALA A 51 -12.78 -24.61 -1.16
N SER A 52 -12.57 -25.74 -1.84
CA SER A 52 -13.11 -25.97 -3.20
C SER A 52 -14.64 -25.99 -3.25
N TYR A 53 -15.31 -26.45 -2.18
CA TYR A 53 -16.76 -26.38 -2.12
C TYR A 53 -17.24 -24.94 -1.93
N LEU A 54 -16.57 -24.16 -1.05
CA LEU A 54 -16.85 -22.74 -0.84
C LEU A 54 -16.63 -21.94 -2.12
N GLU A 55 -15.53 -22.16 -2.84
CA GLU A 55 -15.25 -21.54 -4.14
C GLU A 55 -16.38 -21.75 -5.15
N ARG A 56 -16.78 -23.01 -5.38
CA ARG A 56 -17.88 -23.35 -6.29
C ARG A 56 -19.23 -22.81 -5.82
N ARG A 57 -19.43 -22.67 -4.52
CA ARG A 57 -20.63 -22.03 -3.97
C ARG A 57 -20.59 -20.54 -4.26
N THR A 58 -19.52 -19.83 -3.90
CA THR A 58 -19.35 -18.40 -4.17
C THR A 58 -19.57 -18.08 -5.64
N ALA A 59 -19.00 -18.88 -6.55
CA ALA A 59 -19.21 -18.68 -7.98
C ALA A 59 -20.68 -18.76 -8.42
N ARG A 60 -21.43 -19.72 -7.88
CA ARG A 60 -22.87 -19.84 -8.15
C ARG A 60 -23.67 -18.69 -7.54
N GLU A 61 -23.33 -18.26 -6.34
CA GLU A 61 -24.08 -17.20 -5.64
C GLU A 61 -23.76 -15.80 -6.21
N VAL A 62 -22.51 -15.51 -6.59
CA VAL A 62 -22.16 -14.29 -7.34
C VAL A 62 -22.88 -14.27 -8.70
N ALA A 63 -22.92 -15.39 -9.42
CA ALA A 63 -23.65 -15.47 -10.69
C ALA A 63 -25.16 -15.24 -10.55
N LYS A 64 -25.73 -15.58 -9.39
CA LYS A 64 -27.14 -15.31 -9.04
C LYS A 64 -27.35 -13.96 -8.36
N GLN A 65 -26.30 -13.15 -8.20
CA GLN A 65 -26.33 -11.87 -7.49
C GLN A 65 -26.84 -11.99 -6.04
N GLN A 66 -26.49 -13.08 -5.36
CA GLN A 66 -26.84 -13.32 -3.95
C GLN A 66 -25.68 -12.95 -3.03
N SER A 67 -25.70 -11.75 -2.45
CA SER A 67 -24.62 -11.27 -1.58
C SER A 67 -24.57 -11.96 -0.22
N ALA A 68 -25.71 -12.15 0.46
CA ALA A 68 -25.74 -12.69 1.81
C ALA A 68 -25.04 -14.06 1.98
N PRO A 69 -25.26 -15.06 1.10
CA PRO A 69 -24.50 -16.32 1.16
C PRO A 69 -22.99 -16.13 0.91
N VAL A 70 -22.59 -15.15 0.11
CA VAL A 70 -21.18 -14.87 -0.16
C VAL A 70 -20.53 -14.21 1.07
N LEU A 71 -21.22 -13.29 1.75
CA LEU A 71 -20.79 -12.71 3.02
C LEU A 71 -20.55 -13.78 4.09
N VAL A 72 -21.46 -14.75 4.22
CA VAL A 72 -21.28 -15.89 5.11
C VAL A 72 -20.07 -16.74 4.71
N THR A 73 -19.84 -16.92 3.41
CA THR A 73 -18.69 -17.69 2.92
C THR A 73 -17.36 -17.02 3.27
N LEU A 74 -17.27 -15.70 3.14
CA LEU A 74 -16.10 -14.92 3.53
C LEU A 74 -15.83 -15.02 5.04
N GLN A 75 -16.87 -14.91 5.88
CA GLN A 75 -16.73 -15.09 7.34
C GLN A 75 -16.28 -16.51 7.72
N ILE A 76 -16.78 -17.54 7.03
CA ILE A 76 -16.31 -18.92 7.20
C ILE A 76 -14.81 -19.00 6.84
N LEU A 77 -14.38 -18.43 5.72
CA LEU A 77 -12.97 -18.44 5.31
C LEU A 77 -12.08 -17.73 6.32
N SER A 78 -12.47 -16.54 6.81
CA SER A 78 -11.74 -15.83 7.86
C SER A 78 -11.56 -16.70 9.12
N ALA A 79 -12.63 -17.34 9.59
CA ALA A 79 -12.57 -18.22 10.76
C ALA A 79 -11.67 -19.44 10.51
N LEU A 80 -11.68 -20.01 9.30
CA LEU A 80 -10.81 -21.13 8.95
C LEU A 80 -9.32 -20.75 8.89
N MET A 81 -8.99 -19.51 8.50
CA MET A 81 -7.60 -19.02 8.47
C MET A 81 -7.04 -18.78 9.87
N GLN A 82 -7.89 -18.46 10.84
CA GLN A 82 -7.53 -18.26 12.24
C GLN A 82 -7.39 -19.58 13.03
N ILE A 83 -7.56 -20.74 12.38
CA ILE A 83 -7.34 -22.02 13.03
C ILE A 83 -5.84 -22.21 13.27
N ASN A 84 -5.45 -22.25 14.54
CA ASN A 84 -4.11 -22.63 14.95
C ASN A 84 -3.89 -24.13 14.64
N VAL A 85 -3.24 -24.41 13.51
CA VAL A 85 -2.71 -25.74 13.21
C VAL A 85 -1.24 -25.75 13.59
N VAL A 86 -0.81 -26.83 14.25
CA VAL A 86 0.53 -27.02 14.84
C VAL A 86 1.69 -26.69 13.88
N ASP A 87 1.47 -26.78 12.56
CA ASP A 87 2.51 -26.63 11.53
C ASP A 87 2.29 -25.45 10.55
N GLY A 88 1.36 -24.51 10.81
CA GLY A 88 1.10 -23.36 9.91
C GLY A 88 0.54 -23.73 8.51
N SER A 89 0.38 -25.03 8.23
CA SER A 89 0.05 -25.58 6.90
C SER A 89 -1.40 -25.39 6.45
N ALA A 90 -2.31 -25.00 7.35
CA ALA A 90 -3.73 -24.84 7.03
C ALA A 90 -3.99 -23.71 6.03
N LEU A 91 -3.32 -22.59 6.21
CA LEU A 91 -3.49 -21.42 5.35
C LEU A 91 -3.00 -21.70 3.93
N ALA A 92 -1.87 -22.39 3.80
CA ALA A 92 -1.33 -22.86 2.52
C ALA A 92 -2.31 -23.66 1.67
N LEU A 93 -3.14 -24.47 2.34
CA LEU A 93 -4.12 -25.35 1.69
C LEU A 93 -5.36 -24.60 1.24
N ILE A 94 -5.68 -23.45 1.85
CA ILE A 94 -6.87 -22.64 1.55
C ILE A 94 -6.53 -21.48 0.62
N ALA A 95 -5.32 -20.91 0.71
CA ALA A 95 -4.97 -19.65 0.07
C ALA A 95 -5.22 -19.60 -1.44
N PRO A 96 -4.90 -20.61 -2.27
CA PRO A 96 -5.20 -20.57 -3.70
C PRO A 96 -6.71 -20.45 -4.00
N TYR A 97 -7.54 -21.12 -3.20
CA TYR A 97 -9.00 -21.01 -3.30
C TYR A 97 -9.49 -19.64 -2.86
N LEU A 98 -8.92 -19.09 -1.79
CA LEU A 98 -9.21 -17.74 -1.33
C LEU A 98 -8.89 -16.71 -2.42
N MET A 99 -7.71 -16.78 -3.04
CA MET A 99 -7.34 -15.84 -4.11
C MET A 99 -8.34 -15.86 -5.27
N ARG A 100 -8.78 -17.05 -5.70
CA ARG A 100 -9.80 -17.18 -6.75
C ARG A 100 -11.16 -16.64 -6.32
N ILE A 101 -11.55 -16.87 -5.07
CA ILE A 101 -12.79 -16.32 -4.49
C ILE A 101 -12.75 -14.79 -4.46
N LEU A 102 -11.67 -14.20 -3.94
CA LEU A 102 -11.49 -12.75 -3.88
C LEU A 102 -11.45 -12.17 -5.29
N SER A 103 -10.67 -12.75 -6.19
CA SER A 103 -10.59 -12.27 -7.57
C SER A 103 -11.94 -12.32 -8.28
N LEU A 104 -12.74 -13.37 -8.04
CA LEU A 104 -14.10 -13.49 -8.58
C LEU A 104 -15.02 -12.40 -8.05
N ILE A 105 -14.97 -12.11 -6.74
CA ILE A 105 -15.74 -11.04 -6.10
C ILE A 105 -15.33 -9.69 -6.70
N LEU A 106 -14.04 -9.37 -6.71
CA LEU A 106 -13.52 -8.10 -7.21
C LEU A 106 -13.82 -7.87 -8.70
N SER A 107 -13.97 -8.94 -9.48
CA SER A 107 -14.26 -8.85 -10.91
C SER A 107 -15.75 -8.82 -11.26
N ARG A 108 -16.63 -9.44 -10.44
CA ARG A 108 -18.01 -9.73 -10.85
C ARG A 108 -19.08 -9.29 -9.86
N ALA A 109 -18.72 -8.95 -8.62
CA ALA A 109 -19.69 -8.49 -7.65
C ALA A 109 -20.31 -7.17 -8.09
N VAL A 110 -21.61 -7.03 -7.80
CA VAL A 110 -22.40 -5.81 -8.02
C VAL A 110 -22.65 -5.08 -6.69
N ASP A 111 -22.61 -5.81 -5.59
CA ASP A 111 -22.87 -5.28 -4.25
C ASP A 111 -21.57 -4.85 -3.57
N VAL A 112 -21.52 -3.58 -3.15
CA VAL A 112 -20.37 -2.96 -2.47
C VAL A 112 -20.01 -3.66 -1.17
N SER A 113 -21.00 -4.21 -0.45
CA SER A 113 -20.77 -4.93 0.80
C SER A 113 -19.87 -6.15 0.62
N LEU A 114 -19.87 -6.77 -0.58
CA LEU A 114 -18.98 -7.89 -0.89
C LEU A 114 -17.53 -7.45 -1.04
N PHE A 115 -17.29 -6.23 -1.54
CA PHE A 115 -15.94 -5.65 -1.60
C PHE A 115 -15.42 -5.34 -0.20
N GLU A 116 -16.24 -4.73 0.65
CA GLU A 116 -15.90 -4.45 2.05
C GLU A 116 -15.61 -5.74 2.84
N ALA A 117 -16.46 -6.75 2.71
CA ALA A 117 -16.24 -8.05 3.34
C ALA A 117 -15.01 -8.78 2.76
N SER A 118 -14.73 -8.63 1.46
CA SER A 118 -13.51 -9.18 0.84
C SER A 118 -12.26 -8.55 1.45
N CYS A 119 -12.30 -7.24 1.72
CA CYS A 119 -11.20 -6.52 2.36
C CYS A 119 -10.95 -7.00 3.78
N ALA A 120 -12.01 -7.21 4.57
CA ALA A 120 -11.87 -7.75 5.92
C ALA A 120 -11.28 -9.17 5.91
N THR A 121 -11.68 -10.00 4.94
CA THR A 121 -11.11 -11.34 4.76
C THR A 121 -9.64 -11.27 4.32
N TRP A 122 -9.31 -10.33 3.45
CA TRP A 122 -7.95 -10.09 2.98
C TRP A 122 -7.01 -9.62 4.10
N ASP A 123 -7.49 -8.77 5.01
CA ASP A 123 -6.72 -8.33 6.17
C ASP A 123 -6.36 -9.51 7.08
N VAL A 124 -7.34 -10.39 7.39
CA VAL A 124 -7.08 -11.64 8.14
C VAL A 124 -6.04 -12.50 7.43
N PHE A 125 -6.13 -12.64 6.11
CA PHE A 125 -5.13 -13.35 5.32
C PHE A 125 -3.73 -12.74 5.48
N CYS A 126 -3.59 -11.41 5.34
CA CYS A 126 -2.30 -10.73 5.44
C CYS A 126 -1.65 -10.86 6.82
N GLN A 127 -2.46 -10.95 7.89
CA GLN A 127 -1.97 -11.09 9.27
C GLN A 127 -1.43 -12.50 9.59
N HIS A 128 -1.93 -13.54 8.91
CA HIS A 128 -1.61 -14.94 9.23
C HIS A 128 -0.73 -15.63 8.19
N GLN A 129 -0.46 -15.00 7.04
CA GLN A 129 0.28 -15.62 5.95
C GLN A 129 1.76 -15.85 6.29
N ASP A 130 2.15 -17.13 6.29
CA ASP A 130 3.54 -17.57 6.38
C ASP A 130 4.15 -17.71 4.96
N MET A 131 5.41 -17.32 4.83
CA MET A 131 6.13 -17.09 3.57
C MET A 131 6.66 -18.37 2.93
N ALA A 132 7.02 -19.39 3.72
CA ALA A 132 7.54 -20.67 3.21
C ALA A 132 6.58 -21.39 2.24
N VAL A 133 5.32 -20.94 2.21
CA VAL A 133 4.22 -21.48 1.42
C VAL A 133 4.09 -20.83 0.04
N LEU A 134 4.46 -19.54 -0.09
CA LEU A 134 4.34 -18.77 -1.34
C LEU A 134 5.45 -19.14 -2.35
N GLU A 135 6.65 -19.42 -1.86
CA GLU A 135 7.87 -19.61 -2.67
C GLU A 135 7.83 -20.84 -3.60
N GLY A 136 6.94 -21.82 -3.37
CA GLY A 136 6.95 -23.10 -4.09
C GLY A 136 5.99 -23.26 -5.27
N LYS A 137 5.08 -22.30 -5.55
CA LYS A 137 3.97 -22.50 -6.52
C LYS A 137 3.71 -21.27 -7.39
N SER A 138 4.20 -21.30 -8.63
CA SER A 138 4.03 -20.21 -9.62
C SER A 138 2.57 -19.78 -9.85
N GLU A 139 1.62 -20.72 -9.86
CA GLU A 139 0.18 -20.40 -10.02
C GLU A 139 -0.36 -19.57 -8.84
N TYR A 140 0.06 -19.87 -7.62
CA TYR A 140 -0.43 -19.17 -6.44
C TYR A 140 0.09 -17.72 -6.40
N LYS A 141 1.37 -17.50 -6.74
CA LYS A 141 1.95 -16.15 -6.85
C LYS A 141 1.19 -15.31 -7.87
N LEU A 142 0.89 -15.86 -9.06
CA LEU A 142 0.12 -15.15 -10.09
C LEU A 142 -1.28 -14.77 -9.61
N LEU A 143 -1.98 -15.67 -8.91
CA LEU A 143 -3.29 -15.39 -8.33
C LEU A 143 -3.24 -14.29 -7.25
N TYR A 144 -2.22 -14.33 -6.39
CA TYR A 144 -1.99 -13.30 -5.36
C TYR A 144 -1.75 -11.93 -6.00
N GLU A 145 -0.83 -11.84 -6.95
CA GLU A 145 -0.56 -10.60 -7.68
C GLU A 145 -1.77 -10.10 -8.46
N GLN A 146 -2.60 -10.99 -9.01
CA GLN A 146 -3.86 -10.59 -9.66
C GLN A 146 -4.80 -9.90 -8.68
N VAL A 147 -5.00 -10.47 -7.48
CA VAL A 147 -5.84 -9.86 -6.44
C VAL A 147 -5.28 -8.50 -6.00
N LEU A 148 -3.95 -8.39 -5.84
CA LEU A 148 -3.29 -7.11 -5.54
C LEU A 148 -3.57 -6.05 -6.61
N ARG A 149 -3.42 -6.40 -7.89
CA ARG A 149 -3.71 -5.46 -9.00
C ARG A 149 -5.17 -5.04 -9.01
N GLN A 150 -6.09 -5.93 -8.67
CA GLN A 150 -7.52 -5.61 -8.57
C GLN A 150 -7.82 -4.64 -7.41
N TYR A 151 -7.26 -4.88 -6.22
CA TYR A 151 -7.39 -3.94 -5.11
C TYR A 151 -6.74 -2.59 -5.41
N ALA A 152 -5.55 -2.58 -6.02
CA ALA A 152 -4.90 -1.35 -6.44
C ALA A 152 -5.72 -0.56 -7.46
N SER A 153 -6.36 -1.25 -8.41
CA SER A 153 -7.30 -0.63 -9.35
C SER A 153 -8.50 0.00 -8.65
N LEU A 154 -9.00 -0.58 -7.56
CA LEU A 154 -10.07 0.04 -6.77
C LEU A 154 -9.55 1.27 -6.01
N GLY A 155 -8.37 1.17 -5.41
CA GLY A 155 -7.74 2.22 -4.60
C GLY A 155 -7.23 3.43 -5.38
N SER A 156 -7.04 3.31 -6.70
CA SER A 156 -6.61 4.42 -7.55
C SER A 156 -7.71 5.48 -7.74
N LYS A 157 -7.33 6.76 -7.73
CA LYS A 157 -8.26 7.88 -7.93
C LYS A 157 -8.75 7.96 -9.39
N HIS A 158 -7.85 7.73 -10.35
CA HIS A 158 -8.10 7.96 -11.78
C HIS A 158 -8.75 6.79 -12.53
N THR A 159 -8.85 5.62 -11.91
CA THR A 159 -9.54 4.47 -12.49
C THR A 159 -11.05 4.67 -12.38
N GLY A 160 -11.76 4.63 -13.52
CA GLY A 160 -13.22 4.57 -13.53
C GLY A 160 -13.66 3.25 -12.91
N LYS A 161 -14.32 3.30 -11.74
CA LYS A 161 -14.80 2.10 -11.05
C LYS A 161 -16.05 1.58 -11.75
N ARG A 162 -16.13 0.27 -11.91
CA ARG A 162 -17.24 -0.45 -12.56
C ARG A 162 -17.66 -1.61 -11.67
N LEU A 163 -18.95 -1.96 -11.71
CA LEU A 163 -19.52 -3.08 -10.97
C LEU A 163 -20.06 -4.13 -11.93
N GLY A 164 -19.81 -5.41 -11.63
CA GLY A 164 -20.18 -6.53 -12.49
C GLY A 164 -19.72 -6.35 -13.93
N SER A 165 -20.65 -6.54 -14.87
CA SER A 165 -20.41 -6.35 -16.32
C SER A 165 -20.81 -4.96 -16.83
N SER A 166 -21.05 -3.99 -15.93
CA SER A 166 -21.45 -2.64 -16.35
C SER A 166 -20.34 -1.92 -17.10
N THR A 167 -20.71 -1.24 -18.18
CA THR A 167 -19.80 -0.36 -18.93
C THR A 167 -19.82 1.07 -18.40
N SER A 168 -20.85 1.45 -17.63
CA SER A 168 -20.96 2.77 -17.01
C SER A 168 -20.13 2.85 -15.72
N PRO A 169 -19.56 4.03 -15.43
CA PRO A 169 -18.93 4.28 -14.14
C PRO A 169 -19.98 4.24 -13.02
N VAL A 170 -19.55 3.79 -11.85
CA VAL A 170 -20.40 3.76 -10.66
C VAL A 170 -20.59 5.18 -10.10
N GLU A 171 -21.71 5.39 -9.41
CA GLU A 171 -21.98 6.62 -8.64
C GLU A 171 -20.83 7.02 -7.71
N ALA A 172 -20.63 8.32 -7.53
CA ALA A 172 -19.53 8.91 -6.78
C ALA A 172 -19.37 8.34 -5.37
N GLN A 173 -20.45 8.26 -4.58
CA GLN A 173 -20.39 7.76 -3.20
C GLN A 173 -19.92 6.29 -3.15
N THR A 174 -20.41 5.46 -4.06
CA THR A 174 -19.96 4.06 -4.15
C THR A 174 -18.52 3.95 -4.66
N ALA A 175 -18.15 4.79 -5.63
CA ALA A 175 -16.77 4.88 -6.10
C ALA A 175 -15.79 5.25 -4.97
N MET A 176 -16.19 6.14 -4.05
CA MET A 176 -15.42 6.46 -2.85
C MET A 176 -15.28 5.28 -1.89
N ARG A 177 -16.36 4.54 -1.63
CA ARG A 177 -16.33 3.32 -0.79
C ARG A 177 -15.39 2.26 -1.38
N LEU A 178 -15.49 2.00 -2.67
CA LEU A 178 -14.60 1.06 -3.38
C LEU A 178 -13.14 1.50 -3.31
N ARG A 179 -12.87 2.81 -3.42
CA ARG A 179 -11.53 3.36 -3.25
C ARG A 179 -10.96 3.13 -1.86
N ARG A 180 -11.77 3.34 -0.81
CA ARG A 180 -11.39 3.03 0.57
C ARG A 180 -11.10 1.53 0.76
N VAL A 181 -11.91 0.66 0.18
CA VAL A 181 -11.66 -0.79 0.16
C VAL A 181 -10.29 -1.10 -0.46
N GLY A 182 -9.99 -0.54 -1.63
CA GLY A 182 -8.71 -0.73 -2.29
C GLY A 182 -7.52 -0.28 -1.44
N LEU A 183 -7.57 0.95 -0.92
CA LEU A 183 -6.50 1.49 -0.06
C LEU A 183 -6.33 0.69 1.25
N SER A 184 -7.43 0.24 1.86
CA SER A 184 -7.38 -0.61 3.06
C SER A 184 -6.68 -1.95 2.79
N ALA A 185 -7.02 -2.58 1.65
CA ALA A 185 -6.41 -3.84 1.24
C ALA A 185 -4.91 -3.69 0.93
N LEU A 186 -4.51 -2.58 0.28
CA LEU A 186 -3.10 -2.26 0.06
C LEU A 186 -2.36 -2.01 1.38
N LEU A 187 -2.95 -1.26 2.31
CA LEU A 187 -2.36 -1.04 3.63
C LEU A 187 -2.14 -2.34 4.40
N SER A 188 -3.09 -3.29 4.32
CA SER A 188 -2.99 -4.60 4.96
C SER A 188 -1.74 -5.37 4.47
N VAL A 189 -1.44 -5.26 3.18
CA VAL A 189 -0.24 -5.89 2.57
C VAL A 189 1.02 -5.16 2.97
N LEU A 190 1.01 -3.82 2.94
CA LEU A 190 2.19 -3.01 3.25
C LEU A 190 2.60 -3.10 4.72
N ARG A 191 1.66 -3.41 5.63
CA ARG A 191 1.97 -3.77 7.03
C ARG A 191 2.67 -5.11 7.18
N SER A 192 2.57 -5.99 6.17
CA SER A 192 3.27 -7.25 6.09
C SER A 192 4.47 -7.11 5.14
N GLU A 193 5.63 -6.73 5.71
CA GLU A 193 6.83 -6.38 4.94
C GLU A 193 7.26 -7.47 3.94
N THR A 194 7.05 -8.73 4.33
CA THR A 194 7.39 -9.91 3.52
C THR A 194 6.49 -10.07 2.30
N LEU A 195 5.18 -9.88 2.47
CA LEU A 195 4.21 -9.95 1.37
C LEU A 195 4.40 -8.81 0.37
N ALA A 196 4.70 -7.61 0.87
CA ALA A 196 4.99 -6.46 0.03
C ALA A 196 6.25 -6.67 -0.84
N LEU A 197 7.29 -7.30 -0.28
CA LEU A 197 8.55 -7.55 -0.98
C LEU A 197 8.42 -8.61 -2.08
N GLU A 198 7.69 -9.71 -1.84
CA GLU A 198 7.50 -10.78 -2.83
C GLU A 198 6.87 -10.30 -4.14
N SER A 199 6.07 -9.25 -4.02
CA SER A 199 5.39 -8.58 -5.12
C SER A 199 6.05 -7.26 -5.48
N ALA A 200 7.38 -7.13 -5.34
CA ALA A 200 8.11 -5.89 -5.62
C ALA A 200 7.79 -5.26 -6.98
N GLN A 201 7.59 -6.08 -8.02
CA GLN A 201 7.18 -5.57 -9.34
C GLN A 201 5.75 -5.01 -9.32
N VAL A 202 4.79 -5.67 -8.66
CA VAL A 202 3.43 -5.14 -8.50
C VAL A 202 3.40 -3.92 -7.60
N LEU A 203 4.25 -3.90 -6.56
CA LEU A 203 4.47 -2.74 -5.70
C LEU A 203 4.85 -1.53 -6.55
N HIS A 204 5.85 -1.72 -7.42
CA HIS A 204 6.36 -0.71 -8.33
C HIS A 204 5.33 -0.27 -9.37
N ASP A 205 4.79 -1.21 -10.14
CA ASP A 205 3.99 -0.92 -11.34
C ASP A 205 2.54 -0.54 -11.01
N THR A 206 2.03 -0.93 -9.84
CA THR A 206 0.60 -0.84 -9.52
C THR A 206 0.30 -0.20 -8.17
N ILE A 207 0.91 -0.67 -7.07
CA ILE A 207 0.55 -0.21 -5.71
C ILE A 207 0.96 1.24 -5.49
N VAL A 208 2.24 1.56 -5.68
CA VAL A 208 2.77 2.92 -5.45
C VAL A 208 2.07 3.96 -6.33
N PRO A 209 1.88 3.74 -7.65
CA PRO A 209 1.09 4.65 -8.48
C PRO A 209 -0.35 4.83 -8.00
N ALA A 210 -1.03 3.73 -7.58
CA ALA A 210 -2.40 3.82 -7.06
C ALA A 210 -2.46 4.65 -5.78
N VAL A 211 -1.53 4.46 -4.84
CA VAL A 211 -1.44 5.22 -3.60
C VAL A 211 -1.19 6.71 -3.89
N ILE A 212 -0.16 7.03 -4.69
CA ILE A 212 0.21 8.42 -5.01
C ILE A 212 -0.90 9.17 -5.75
N SER A 213 -1.70 8.48 -6.57
CA SER A 213 -2.86 9.10 -7.26
C SER A 213 -3.87 9.76 -6.31
N ASN A 214 -3.88 9.39 -5.02
CA ASN A 214 -4.74 9.96 -3.99
C ASN A 214 -4.11 11.14 -3.23
N LEU A 215 -2.85 11.43 -3.49
CA LEU A 215 -2.07 12.49 -2.82
C LEU A 215 -1.77 13.66 -3.76
N ARG A 216 -2.38 13.67 -4.95
CA ARG A 216 -2.24 14.71 -5.97
C ARG A 216 -2.76 16.06 -5.49
N GLY A 217 -2.12 17.15 -5.90
CA GLY A 217 -2.51 18.52 -5.56
C GLY A 217 -1.33 19.48 -5.45
N ASP A 218 -1.53 20.57 -4.71
CA ASP A 218 -0.45 21.51 -4.39
C ASP A 218 0.32 21.11 -3.12
N ALA A 219 1.55 21.60 -2.99
CA ALA A 219 2.44 21.28 -1.87
C ALA A 219 1.85 21.67 -0.50
N LYS A 220 1.16 22.82 -0.39
CA LYS A 220 0.61 23.28 0.90
C LYS A 220 -0.55 22.40 1.36
N SER A 221 -1.39 21.97 0.43
CA SER A 221 -2.47 21.02 0.71
C SER A 221 -1.92 19.66 1.13
N LEU A 222 -0.83 19.22 0.52
CA LEU A 222 -0.13 17.99 0.91
C LEU A 222 0.48 18.10 2.32
N SER A 223 1.18 19.19 2.65
CA SER A 223 1.74 19.40 3.99
C SER A 223 0.65 19.42 5.08
N ARG A 224 -0.51 20.06 4.79
CA ARG A 224 -1.67 20.04 5.71
C ARG A 224 -2.20 18.63 5.94
N LEU A 225 -2.29 17.82 4.87
CA LEU A 225 -2.68 16.42 4.97
C LEU A 225 -1.70 15.62 5.84
N PHE A 226 -0.40 15.83 5.68
CA PHE A 226 0.62 15.19 6.50
C PHE A 226 0.56 15.61 7.97
N ALA A 227 0.31 16.89 8.26
CA ALA A 227 0.13 17.37 9.63
C ALA A 227 -1.07 16.68 10.30
N ARG A 228 -2.20 16.63 9.60
CA ARG A 228 -3.41 15.97 10.10
C ARG A 228 -3.25 14.47 10.31
N ALA A 229 -2.49 13.80 9.44
CA ALA A 229 -2.16 12.39 9.63
C ALA A 229 -1.35 12.16 10.94
N ARG A 230 -0.47 13.11 11.33
CA ARG A 230 0.27 13.03 12.59
C ARG A 230 -0.64 13.27 13.80
N GLU A 231 -1.51 14.29 13.73
CA GLU A 231 -2.47 14.60 14.80
C GLU A 231 -3.35 13.38 15.14
N GLY A 232 -3.89 12.71 14.12
CA GLY A 232 -4.71 11.51 14.34
C GLY A 232 -3.95 10.33 14.98
N GLU A 233 -2.63 10.22 14.79
CA GLU A 233 -1.81 9.20 15.46
C GLU A 233 -1.55 9.55 16.93
N GLU A 234 -1.39 10.83 17.26
CA GLU A 234 -1.18 11.30 18.62
C GLU A 234 -2.46 11.15 19.46
N GLU A 235 -3.61 11.44 18.88
CA GLU A 235 -4.92 11.22 19.51
C GLU A 235 -5.14 9.74 19.89
N GLN A 236 -4.80 8.82 18.98
CA GLN A 236 -4.91 7.37 19.20
C GLN A 236 -3.95 6.84 20.28
N LYS A 237 -2.79 7.48 20.48
CA LYS A 237 -1.80 7.11 21.51
C LYS A 237 -2.13 7.67 22.89
N SER A 238 -3.10 8.58 23.01
CA SER A 238 -3.43 9.23 24.29
C SER A 238 -4.20 8.27 25.24
N PRO A 239 -3.76 8.09 26.51
CA PRO A 239 -4.40 7.14 27.45
C PRO A 239 -5.86 7.44 27.82
N ARG A 240 -6.34 8.67 27.58
CA ARG A 240 -7.74 9.07 27.89
C ARG A 240 -8.76 8.45 26.93
N ALA A 241 -8.36 8.05 25.72
CA ALA A 241 -9.26 7.38 24.78
C ALA A 241 -9.56 5.92 25.18
N SER A 242 -8.69 5.27 25.95
CA SER A 242 -8.79 3.83 26.24
C SER A 242 -9.81 3.46 27.33
N MET A 243 -10.28 4.42 28.14
CA MET A 243 -11.29 4.15 29.20
C MET A 243 -12.75 4.36 28.76
N ALA A 244 -12.99 4.87 27.55
CA ALA A 244 -14.34 5.06 27.00
C ALA A 244 -14.71 3.99 25.95
N ALA A 245 -13.87 2.96 25.74
CA ALA A 245 -14.10 1.89 24.77
C ALA A 245 -15.04 0.80 25.32
N ASN A 246 -16.26 1.20 25.68
CA ASN A 246 -17.42 0.32 25.79
C ASN A 246 -18.63 1.02 25.17
N ARG A 247 -18.48 1.40 23.90
CA ARG A 247 -19.52 1.69 22.91
C ARG A 247 -18.79 1.85 21.56
N ASP A 248 -19.23 1.13 20.53
CA ASP A 248 -18.76 1.20 19.15
C ASP A 248 -19.07 2.55 18.45
N GLU A 249 -18.92 3.67 19.15
CA GLU A 249 -19.13 5.00 18.59
C GLU A 249 -17.76 5.63 18.32
N VAL A 250 -17.32 5.51 17.07
CA VAL A 250 -16.25 6.34 16.50
C VAL A 250 -16.61 7.81 16.82
N PRO A 251 -15.72 8.62 17.41
CA PRO A 251 -16.01 10.03 17.65
C PRO A 251 -16.44 10.68 16.33
N ALA A 252 -17.70 11.09 16.26
CA ALA A 252 -18.24 11.72 15.07
C ALA A 252 -17.54 13.07 14.87
N ASP A 253 -16.86 13.24 13.74
CA ASP A 253 -16.25 14.51 13.36
C ASP A 253 -17.34 15.60 13.34
N PRO A 254 -17.17 16.72 14.06
CA PRO A 254 -18.18 17.79 14.14
C PRO A 254 -18.66 18.27 12.76
N ARG A 255 -17.81 18.20 11.73
CA ARG A 255 -18.16 18.56 10.34
C ARG A 255 -19.12 17.59 9.66
N ALA A 256 -19.19 16.34 10.11
CA ALA A 256 -20.21 15.40 9.66
C ALA A 256 -21.62 15.78 10.16
N ALA A 257 -21.70 16.60 11.22
CA ALA A 257 -22.96 17.09 11.78
C ALA A 257 -23.43 18.43 11.15
N GLU A 258 -22.57 19.14 10.39
CA GLU A 258 -22.91 20.41 9.73
C GLU A 258 -23.85 20.25 8.51
N GLY A 259 -24.08 19.01 8.05
CA GLY A 259 -25.31 18.62 7.36
C GLY A 259 -25.40 18.89 5.85
N SER A 260 -24.35 19.40 5.19
CA SER A 260 -24.34 19.49 3.73
C SER A 260 -23.75 18.23 3.06
N ILE A 261 -24.32 17.83 1.92
CA ILE A 261 -23.84 16.67 1.13
C ILE A 261 -22.38 16.89 0.70
N LYS A 262 -22.01 18.14 0.41
CA LYS A 262 -20.66 18.50 -0.02
C LYS A 262 -19.63 18.31 1.10
N ASP A 263 -19.96 18.70 2.34
CA ASP A 263 -19.04 18.56 3.47
C ASP A 263 -18.80 17.08 3.81
N ALA A 264 -19.84 16.24 3.63
CA ALA A 264 -19.71 14.78 3.77
C ALA A 264 -18.80 14.17 2.69
N ASP A 265 -18.94 14.59 1.43
CA ASP A 265 -18.08 14.13 0.32
C ASP A 265 -16.63 14.57 0.51
N ASP A 266 -16.39 15.82 0.91
CA ASP A 266 -15.06 16.36 1.19
C ASP A 266 -14.38 15.60 2.35
N LEU A 267 -15.14 15.25 3.39
CA LEU A 267 -14.64 14.43 4.51
C LEU A 267 -14.27 13.01 4.08
N GLU A 268 -15.06 12.38 3.21
CA GLU A 268 -14.76 11.05 2.69
C GLU A 268 -13.57 11.04 1.71
N GLU A 269 -13.41 12.10 0.91
CA GLU A 269 -12.22 12.32 0.10
C GLU A 269 -10.96 12.42 0.97
N GLU A 270 -11.04 13.20 2.05
CA GLU A 270 -9.94 13.37 2.98
C GLU A 270 -9.59 12.07 3.72
N LYS A 271 -10.58 11.27 4.15
CA LYS A 271 -10.33 9.94 4.74
C LYS A 271 -9.57 9.04 3.77
N ALA A 272 -9.94 9.03 2.48
CA ALA A 272 -9.22 8.26 1.48
C ALA A 272 -7.77 8.76 1.31
N ALA A 273 -7.56 10.08 1.30
CA ALA A 273 -6.22 10.66 1.23
C ALA A 273 -5.36 10.31 2.46
N LEU A 274 -5.92 10.35 3.67
CA LEU A 274 -5.24 9.93 4.91
C LEU A 274 -4.88 8.43 4.89
N MET A 275 -5.73 7.58 4.33
CA MET A 275 -5.41 6.16 4.13
C MET A 275 -4.26 5.97 3.12
N ALA A 276 -4.20 6.78 2.07
CA ALA A 276 -3.08 6.76 1.13
C ALA A 276 -1.78 7.24 1.79
N VAL A 277 -1.83 8.24 2.67
CA VAL A 277 -0.69 8.63 3.52
C VAL A 277 -0.24 7.46 4.39
N ALA A 278 -1.16 6.74 5.03
CA ALA A 278 -0.82 5.57 5.83
C ALA A 278 -0.17 4.45 5.00
N CYS A 279 -0.64 4.22 3.77
CA CYS A 279 -0.01 3.27 2.83
C CYS A 279 1.42 3.68 2.51
N LEU A 280 1.62 4.94 2.09
CA LEU A 280 2.94 5.44 1.73
C LEU A 280 3.89 5.39 2.93
N LYS A 281 3.41 5.82 4.11
CA LYS A 281 4.18 5.74 5.35
C LYS A 281 4.57 4.31 5.71
N ALA A 282 3.72 3.31 5.49
CA ALA A 282 4.06 1.90 5.76
C ALA A 282 5.23 1.40 4.89
N ILE A 283 5.40 1.94 3.67
CA ILE A 283 6.54 1.61 2.80
C ILE A 283 7.86 2.17 3.35
N PHE A 284 7.83 3.37 3.94
CA PHE A 284 9.03 4.08 4.39
C PHE A 284 9.34 3.87 5.88
N ASN A 285 8.34 3.56 6.70
CA ASN A 285 8.49 3.22 8.11
C ASN A 285 8.52 1.70 8.30
N THR A 286 9.51 1.07 7.67
CA THR A 286 9.71 -0.40 7.65
C THR A 286 11.10 -0.75 8.16
N SER A 287 11.24 -1.95 8.75
CA SER A 287 12.54 -2.53 9.09
C SER A 287 13.18 -3.27 7.90
N CYS A 288 12.40 -3.56 6.85
CA CYS A 288 12.83 -4.28 5.66
C CYS A 288 13.52 -3.35 4.65
N LYS A 289 14.86 -3.33 4.66
CA LYS A 289 15.67 -2.50 3.75
C LYS A 289 15.40 -2.74 2.26
N PRO A 290 15.23 -3.98 1.77
CA PRO A 290 14.87 -4.21 0.37
C PRO A 290 13.53 -3.58 -0.02
N LEU A 291 12.53 -3.63 0.87
CA LEU A 291 11.23 -2.99 0.65
C LEU A 291 11.37 -1.46 0.62
N LEU A 292 12.13 -0.89 1.55
CA LEU A 292 12.44 0.54 1.58
C LEU A 292 13.10 1.01 0.27
N HIS A 293 14.08 0.26 -0.23
CA HIS A 293 14.75 0.55 -1.50
C HIS A 293 13.79 0.46 -2.70
N ALA A 294 13.01 -0.62 -2.79
CA ALA A 294 12.02 -0.81 -3.86
C ALA A 294 10.95 0.31 -3.84
N GLY A 295 10.45 0.64 -2.66
CA GLY A 295 9.47 1.70 -2.44
C GLY A 295 9.99 3.10 -2.80
N ALA A 296 11.22 3.42 -2.42
CA ALA A 296 11.88 4.66 -2.80
C ALA A 296 12.02 4.79 -4.33
N GLY A 297 12.49 3.72 -4.99
CA GLY A 297 12.63 3.68 -6.44
C GLY A 297 11.30 3.88 -7.18
N ALA A 298 10.27 3.13 -6.78
CA ALA A 298 8.92 3.26 -7.33
C ALA A 298 8.33 4.66 -7.13
N THR A 299 8.51 5.24 -5.95
CA THR A 299 8.02 6.59 -5.65
C THR A 299 8.68 7.63 -6.56
N LEU A 300 10.01 7.59 -6.68
CA LEU A 300 10.74 8.51 -7.56
C LEU A 300 10.38 8.34 -9.03
N GLU A 301 10.09 7.13 -9.49
CA GLU A 301 9.63 6.90 -10.86
C GLU A 301 8.28 7.57 -11.12
N VAL A 302 7.31 7.43 -10.21
CA VAL A 302 6.01 8.10 -10.34
C VAL A 302 6.17 9.62 -10.32
N LEU A 303 6.97 10.15 -9.39
CA LEU A 303 7.24 11.58 -9.29
C LEU A 303 7.94 12.14 -10.54
N GLY A 304 8.91 11.39 -11.09
CA GLY A 304 9.62 11.77 -12.32
C GLY A 304 8.73 11.72 -13.55
N ARG A 305 7.82 10.75 -13.65
CA ARG A 305 7.00 10.56 -14.84
C ARG A 305 5.91 11.63 -14.99
N ASP A 306 5.23 11.96 -13.91
CA ASP A 306 4.04 12.81 -13.93
C ASP A 306 3.91 13.58 -12.62
N PRO A 307 4.72 14.62 -12.36
CA PRO A 307 4.60 15.46 -11.16
C PRO A 307 3.49 16.51 -11.33
N ASP A 308 2.70 16.77 -10.28
CA ASP A 308 1.76 17.91 -10.28
C ASP A 308 2.51 19.24 -10.30
N SER A 309 3.57 19.31 -9.49
CA SER A 309 4.55 20.41 -9.49
C SER A 309 5.86 19.92 -8.88
N GLN A 310 6.94 20.64 -9.14
CA GLN A 310 8.22 20.36 -8.48
C GLN A 310 8.10 20.44 -6.96
N ALA A 311 7.43 21.49 -6.44
CA ALA A 311 7.26 21.68 -5.00
C ALA A 311 6.46 20.53 -4.35
N TRP A 312 5.41 20.05 -5.01
CA TRP A 312 4.63 18.91 -4.54
C TRP A 312 5.46 17.62 -4.47
N ALA A 313 6.24 17.34 -5.52
CA ALA A 313 7.08 16.15 -5.56
C ALA A 313 8.21 16.19 -4.52
N VAL A 314 8.82 17.38 -4.32
CA VAL A 314 9.81 17.62 -3.26
C VAL A 314 9.19 17.38 -1.88
N GLU A 315 8.05 18.00 -1.58
CA GLU A 315 7.36 17.83 -0.30
C GLU A 315 7.00 16.36 -0.02
N LEU A 316 6.46 15.65 -1.03
CA LEU A 316 6.07 14.25 -0.90
C LEU A 316 7.28 13.37 -0.57
N PHE A 317 8.37 13.49 -1.32
CA PHE A 317 9.53 12.63 -1.12
C PHE A 317 10.35 13.01 0.12
N ALA A 318 10.43 14.29 0.46
CA ALA A 318 11.03 14.74 1.72
C ALA A 318 10.29 14.15 2.93
N GLN A 319 8.95 14.12 2.87
CA GLN A 319 8.15 13.48 3.91
C GLN A 319 8.39 11.96 3.99
N CYS A 320 8.59 11.29 2.85
CA CYS A 320 8.96 9.87 2.82
C CYS A 320 10.32 9.61 3.50
N ALA A 321 11.32 10.43 3.19
CA ALA A 321 12.62 10.37 3.86
C ALA A 321 12.49 10.64 5.37
N ALA A 322 11.64 11.59 5.78
CA ALA A 322 11.41 11.91 7.19
C ALA A 322 10.74 10.76 7.97
N TRP A 323 9.82 10.01 7.36
CA TRP A 323 9.19 8.83 7.96
C TRP A 323 10.13 7.64 8.13
N THR A 324 11.23 7.62 7.38
CA THR A 324 12.21 6.54 7.44
C THR A 324 12.99 6.61 8.76
N ALA A 325 13.24 5.44 9.36
CA ALA A 325 14.05 5.32 10.58
C ALA A 325 15.41 5.99 10.38
N VAL A 326 15.88 6.75 11.38
CA VAL A 326 17.07 7.62 11.26
C VAL A 326 18.28 6.87 10.70
N GLN A 327 18.52 5.64 11.15
CA GLN A 327 19.63 4.81 10.71
C GLN A 327 19.55 4.34 9.25
N ASP A 328 18.40 4.43 8.59
CA ASP A 328 18.17 3.92 7.23
C ASP A 328 17.83 5.05 6.24
N ARG A 329 17.70 6.31 6.69
CA ARG A 329 17.38 7.46 5.81
C ARG A 329 18.36 7.64 4.66
N PHE A 330 19.65 7.38 4.92
CA PHE A 330 20.68 7.47 3.89
C PHE A 330 20.37 6.56 2.69
N LEU A 331 19.71 5.41 2.90
CA LEU A 331 19.35 4.47 1.83
C LEU A 331 18.39 5.12 0.83
N VAL A 332 17.37 5.84 1.31
CA VAL A 332 16.38 6.53 0.47
C VAL A 332 17.04 7.62 -0.37
N VAL A 333 17.97 8.36 0.22
CA VAL A 333 18.72 9.41 -0.47
C VAL A 333 19.67 8.82 -1.53
N VAL A 334 20.36 7.73 -1.21
CA VAL A 334 21.24 7.01 -2.15
C VAL A 334 20.45 6.50 -3.35
N VAL A 335 19.23 6.00 -3.16
CA VAL A 335 18.34 5.60 -4.28
C VAL A 335 18.08 6.78 -5.21
N ALA A 336 17.77 7.97 -4.66
CA ALA A 336 17.55 9.18 -5.46
C ALA A 336 18.80 9.57 -6.26
N ILE A 337 19.97 9.61 -5.60
CA ILE A 337 21.25 9.98 -6.23
C ILE A 337 21.60 9.02 -7.36
N ASN A 338 21.52 7.72 -7.11
CA ASN A 338 21.83 6.70 -8.13
C ASN A 338 20.88 6.81 -9.33
N ARG A 339 19.61 7.13 -9.09
CA ARG A 339 18.62 7.27 -10.15
C ARG A 339 18.90 8.47 -11.06
N VAL A 340 19.40 9.60 -10.54
CA VAL A 340 19.77 10.77 -11.38
C VAL A 340 20.72 10.38 -12.51
N GLY A 341 21.72 9.53 -12.23
CA GLY A 341 22.70 9.12 -13.23
C GLY A 341 22.14 8.20 -14.33
N GLN A 342 21.04 7.49 -14.05
CA GLN A 342 20.41 6.53 -14.95
C GLN A 342 19.35 7.15 -15.85
N LEU A 343 18.82 8.32 -15.49
CA LEU A 343 17.78 8.97 -16.27
C LEU A 343 18.40 9.64 -17.49
N GLU A 344 17.73 9.52 -18.65
CA GLU A 344 18.08 10.28 -19.86
C GLU A 344 17.31 11.61 -19.93
N ASN A 345 16.13 11.66 -19.31
CA ASN A 345 15.27 12.83 -19.35
C ASN A 345 15.75 13.92 -18.39
N MET A 346 16.22 15.04 -18.95
CA MET A 346 16.75 16.18 -18.19
C MET A 346 15.74 16.78 -17.21
N ARG A 347 14.44 16.81 -17.53
CA ARG A 347 13.42 17.32 -16.59
C ARG A 347 13.31 16.43 -15.36
N GLN A 348 13.39 15.12 -15.56
CA GLN A 348 13.35 14.15 -14.46
C GLN A 348 14.62 14.20 -13.62
N GLN A 349 15.79 14.29 -14.27
CA GLN A 349 17.06 14.51 -13.57
C GLN A 349 17.00 15.77 -12.70
N TYR A 350 16.53 16.88 -13.25
CA TYR A 350 16.42 18.15 -12.53
C TYR A 350 15.49 18.05 -11.33
N LEU A 351 14.33 17.39 -11.48
CA LEU A 351 13.40 17.17 -10.39
C LEU A 351 14.03 16.33 -9.26
N LEU A 352 14.72 15.25 -9.59
CA LEU A 352 15.38 14.40 -8.60
C LEU A 352 16.51 15.17 -7.88
N LEU A 353 17.25 16.00 -8.61
CA LEU A 353 18.25 16.88 -8.00
C LEU A 353 17.60 17.92 -7.07
N ALA A 354 16.45 18.49 -7.44
CA ALA A 354 15.71 19.40 -6.55
C ALA A 354 15.22 18.68 -5.28
N ILE A 355 14.83 17.40 -5.39
CA ILE A 355 14.50 16.56 -4.22
C ILE A 355 15.73 16.35 -3.33
N ILE A 356 16.86 15.97 -3.92
CA ILE A 356 18.13 15.73 -3.19
C ILE A 356 18.60 17.02 -2.51
N GLU A 357 18.59 18.14 -3.24
CA GLU A 357 18.97 19.46 -2.76
C GLU A 357 18.14 19.87 -1.54
N HIS A 358 16.82 19.70 -1.60
CA HIS A 358 15.93 19.99 -0.48
C HIS A 358 16.23 19.11 0.74
N ILE A 359 16.49 17.81 0.53
CA ILE A 359 16.84 16.90 1.63
C ILE A 359 18.16 17.32 2.30
N PHE A 360 19.20 17.67 1.52
CA PHE A 360 20.48 18.13 2.08
C PHE A 360 20.38 19.48 2.80
N HIS A 361 19.49 20.36 2.33
CA HIS A 361 19.23 21.63 2.97
C HIS A 361 18.42 21.50 4.27
N SER A 362 17.58 20.47 4.39
CA SER A 362 16.74 20.24 5.57
C SER A 362 17.52 19.70 6.77
N ASP A 363 16.95 19.82 7.99
CA ASP A 363 17.51 19.27 9.24
C ASP A 363 17.40 17.73 9.35
N LEU A 364 17.23 17.02 8.22
CA LEU A 364 17.16 15.57 8.21
C LEU A 364 18.53 14.96 8.51
N ASN A 365 18.62 14.23 9.63
CA ASN A 365 19.84 13.50 9.96
C ASN A 365 20.06 12.30 9.01
N LEU A 366 21.18 12.28 8.29
CA LEU A 366 21.57 11.25 7.33
C LEU A 366 22.80 10.45 7.81
N ILE A 367 22.76 9.96 9.05
CA ILE A 367 23.80 9.07 9.59
C ILE A 367 24.02 7.89 8.64
N GLY A 368 25.28 7.59 8.34
CA GLY A 368 25.66 6.48 7.45
C GLY A 368 25.77 6.87 5.98
N LEU A 369 25.47 8.11 5.60
CA LEU A 369 25.71 8.60 4.24
C LEU A 369 27.22 8.78 3.99
N SER A 370 27.74 8.14 2.94
CA SER A 370 29.11 8.38 2.47
C SER A 370 29.18 9.71 1.70
N ILE A 371 29.53 10.78 2.41
CA ILE A 371 29.62 12.13 1.84
C ILE A 371 30.54 12.18 0.62
N MET A 372 31.67 11.45 0.67
CA MET A 372 32.62 11.43 -0.43
C MET A 372 32.06 10.73 -1.68
N ASP A 373 31.35 9.60 -1.53
CA ASP A 373 30.75 8.92 -2.68
C ASP A 373 29.65 9.77 -3.32
N VAL A 374 28.84 10.43 -2.50
CA VAL A 374 27.82 11.37 -2.98
C VAL A 374 28.46 12.53 -3.73
N LEU A 375 29.47 13.18 -3.15
CA LEU A 375 30.19 14.29 -3.79
C LEU A 375 30.77 13.85 -5.13
N LEU A 376 31.49 12.73 -5.16
CA LEU A 376 32.09 12.21 -6.39
C LEU A 376 31.02 11.89 -7.45
N GLY A 377 29.87 11.38 -7.03
CA GLY A 377 28.70 11.17 -7.89
C GLY A 377 28.22 12.47 -8.52
N LEU A 378 27.96 13.50 -7.70
CA LEU A 378 27.51 14.82 -8.16
C LEU A 378 28.53 15.48 -9.09
N LEU A 379 29.82 15.45 -8.76
CA LEU A 379 30.89 16.01 -9.62
C LEU A 379 30.98 15.28 -10.96
N SER A 380 30.73 13.97 -10.98
CA SER A 380 30.71 13.20 -12.22
C SER A 380 29.53 13.58 -13.10
N GLN A 381 28.37 13.89 -12.50
CA GLN A 381 27.22 14.43 -13.24
C GLN A 381 27.49 15.84 -13.77
N THR A 382 28.11 16.71 -12.97
CA THR A 382 28.52 18.06 -13.44
C THR A 382 29.44 17.95 -14.65
N ALA A 383 30.46 17.08 -14.60
CA ALA A 383 31.37 16.86 -15.72
C ALA A 383 30.66 16.31 -16.96
N ARG A 384 29.67 15.43 -16.79
CA ARG A 384 28.85 14.91 -17.91
C ARG A 384 28.11 16.05 -18.62
N ILE A 385 27.39 16.89 -17.87
CA ILE A 385 26.60 17.99 -18.44
C ILE A 385 27.52 19.04 -19.10
N LEU A 386 28.69 19.32 -18.51
CA LEU A 386 29.66 20.24 -19.13
C LEU A 386 30.18 19.72 -20.47
N ARG A 387 30.41 18.40 -20.61
CA ARG A 387 30.85 17.78 -21.87
C ARG A 387 29.77 17.82 -22.95
N GLU A 388 28.51 17.74 -22.56
CA GLU A 388 27.36 17.86 -23.48
C GLU A 388 27.12 19.31 -23.94
N GLY A 389 27.76 20.29 -23.29
CA GLY A 389 27.69 21.72 -23.61
C GLY A 389 27.12 22.54 -22.47
N SER A 390 27.98 23.30 -21.76
CA SER A 390 27.60 24.09 -20.58
C SER A 390 26.52 25.15 -20.86
N GLU A 391 26.52 25.73 -22.07
CA GLU A 391 25.55 26.74 -22.48
C GLU A 391 24.14 26.16 -22.66
N SER A 392 24.01 24.84 -22.83
CA SER A 392 22.72 24.20 -23.07
C SER A 392 21.89 24.02 -21.81
N ASN A 393 22.49 23.97 -20.61
CA ASN A 393 21.77 23.64 -19.36
C ASN A 393 22.28 24.37 -18.09
N PRO A 394 22.30 25.72 -18.06
CA PRO A 394 22.82 26.48 -16.91
C PRO A 394 22.08 26.19 -15.60
N ALA A 395 20.75 26.03 -15.64
CA ALA A 395 19.94 25.73 -14.46
C ALA A 395 20.31 24.37 -13.82
N MET A 396 20.70 23.38 -14.63
CA MET A 396 21.11 22.07 -14.12
C MET A 396 22.45 22.15 -13.38
N LEU A 397 23.40 22.90 -13.94
CA LEU A 397 24.70 23.14 -13.31
C LEU A 397 24.54 23.89 -11.99
N GLU A 398 23.66 24.90 -11.95
CA GLU A 398 23.33 25.63 -10.73
C GLU A 398 22.70 24.69 -9.67
N MET A 399 21.79 23.81 -10.08
CA MET A 399 21.17 22.85 -9.15
C MET A 399 22.20 21.84 -8.58
N LEU A 400 23.11 21.34 -9.42
CA LEU A 400 24.21 20.47 -8.96
C LEU A 400 25.16 21.19 -8.01
N GLN A 401 25.48 22.46 -8.31
CA GLN A 401 26.27 23.30 -7.42
C GLN A 401 25.58 23.48 -6.06
N LYS A 402 24.27 23.74 -6.04
CA LYS A 402 23.48 23.80 -4.80
C LYS A 402 23.48 22.49 -4.04
N CYS A 403 23.34 21.35 -4.72
CA CYS A 403 23.44 20.03 -4.10
C CYS A 403 24.80 19.84 -3.40
N VAL A 404 25.91 20.17 -4.09
CA VAL A 404 27.26 20.06 -3.52
C VAL A 404 27.45 21.01 -2.33
N ALA A 405 26.96 22.25 -2.42
CA ALA A 405 27.03 23.21 -1.34
C ALA A 405 26.23 22.74 -0.11
N HIS A 406 24.99 22.27 -0.30
CA HIS A 406 24.14 21.83 0.80
C HIS A 406 24.55 20.46 1.38
N LEU A 407 25.24 19.61 0.61
CA LEU A 407 25.88 18.42 1.15
C LEU A 407 26.89 18.77 2.26
N ALA A 408 27.51 19.95 2.19
CA ALA A 408 28.47 20.43 3.18
C ALA A 408 27.82 21.07 4.42
N THR A 409 26.51 21.29 4.44
CA THR A 409 25.79 21.94 5.56
C THR A 409 25.90 21.12 6.85
N HIS A 410 25.79 19.80 6.75
CA HIS A 410 25.83 18.89 7.89
C HIS A 410 27.19 18.17 7.94
N VAL A 411 27.94 18.37 9.02
CA VAL A 411 29.27 17.77 9.21
C VAL A 411 29.15 16.48 10.02
N TYR A 412 29.40 15.34 9.37
CA TYR A 412 29.29 14.00 9.97
C TYR A 412 30.63 13.49 10.53
N TYR A 413 31.76 14.04 10.07
CA TYR A 413 33.11 13.72 10.57
C TYR A 413 34.05 14.92 10.44
N GLN A 414 35.12 14.93 11.25
CA GLN A 414 35.98 16.10 11.48
C GLN A 414 36.60 16.70 10.21
N GLU A 415 37.14 15.87 9.32
CA GLU A 415 37.85 16.32 8.10
C GLU A 415 36.95 16.47 6.87
N GLN A 416 35.63 16.37 7.01
CA GLN A 416 34.70 16.31 5.88
C GLN A 416 34.88 17.45 4.88
N ILE A 417 34.93 18.69 5.36
CA ILE A 417 35.06 19.86 4.48
C ILE A 417 36.43 19.86 3.79
N THR A 418 37.49 19.53 4.53
CA THR A 418 38.86 19.42 3.99
C THR A 418 38.93 18.37 2.89
N ASP A 419 38.32 17.20 3.09
CA ASP A 419 38.28 16.10 2.13
C ASP A 419 37.46 16.46 0.89
N MET A 420 36.29 17.06 1.08
CA MET A 420 35.43 17.53 -0.02
C MET A 420 36.16 18.54 -0.91
N VAL A 421 36.80 19.55 -0.31
CA VAL A 421 37.57 20.56 -1.06
C VAL A 421 38.76 19.92 -1.78
N SER A 422 39.48 19.02 -1.11
CA SER A 422 40.62 18.32 -1.69
C SER A 422 40.24 17.48 -2.91
N ALA A 423 39.09 16.78 -2.84
CA ALA A 423 38.57 16.01 -3.97
C ALA A 423 38.19 16.89 -5.16
N ILE A 424 37.54 18.03 -4.91
CA ILE A 424 37.20 19.01 -5.97
C ILE A 424 38.47 19.55 -6.63
N LEU A 425 39.46 19.99 -5.84
CA LEU A 425 40.72 20.52 -6.35
C LEU A 425 41.50 19.49 -7.17
N THR A 426 41.49 18.23 -6.74
CA THR A 426 42.16 17.14 -7.47
C THR A 426 41.54 16.95 -8.85
N ARG A 427 40.20 17.01 -8.96
CA ARG A 427 39.50 16.89 -10.25
C ARG A 427 39.65 18.11 -11.16
N LEU A 428 39.94 19.29 -10.63
CA LEU A 428 40.23 20.49 -11.43
C LEU A 428 41.65 20.48 -12.00
N LYS A 429 42.58 19.76 -11.35
CA LYS A 429 43.97 19.63 -11.79
C LYS A 429 44.16 18.53 -12.85
N SER A 430 43.31 17.51 -12.82
CA SER A 430 43.25 16.43 -13.82
C SER A 430 42.43 16.84 -15.03
#